data_AF-A0A957KPL2-F1
#
_entry.id   AF-A0A957KPL2-F1
#
_cell.length_a   1.000
_cell.length_b   1.000
_cell.length_c   1.000
_cell.angle_alpha   90.00
_cell.angle_beta   90.00
_cell.angle_gamma   90.00
#
_symmetry.space_group_name_H-M   'P 1'
#
loop_
_entity.id
_entity.type
_entity.pdbx_description
1 polymer ?
#
loop_
_entity_poly.entity_id
_entity_poly.type
_entity_poly.pdbx_seq_one_letter_code
_entity_poly.pdbx_strand_id
1 'polypeptide(L)' 'MNAYSRHYNTIVIGVGGMGSAACYELAKRGQSVLGIEQFDIPHDQGSSHGYTRIIRLAYYEHP' A
#
# COMPACT_ATOMS: atom_id res chain seq x y z
N MET A 1 -27.37 -7.09 19.00
CA MET A 1 -26.08 -6.37 18.95
C MET A 1 -25.53 -6.51 17.55
N ASN A 2 -25.53 -5.43 16.76
CA ASN A 2 -25.31 -5.50 15.32
C ASN A 2 -23.79 -5.46 15.02
N ALA A 3 -23.20 -6.61 14.67
CA ALA A 3 -21.74 -6.79 14.54
C ALA A 3 -21.14 -6.24 13.22
N TYR A 4 -21.89 -5.44 12.46
CA TYR A 4 -21.56 -5.13 11.06
C TYR A 4 -20.94 -3.75 10.80
N SER A 5 -20.76 -2.89 11.80
CA SER A 5 -20.09 -1.60 11.58
C SER A 5 -18.60 -1.71 11.93
N ARG A 6 -17.78 -2.17 10.97
CA ARG A 6 -16.34 -1.93 11.03
C ARG A 6 -16.06 -0.55 10.44
N HIS A 7 -15.79 0.41 11.31
CA HIS A 7 -15.37 1.75 10.92
C HIS A 7 -13.84 1.79 10.77
N TYR A 8 -13.36 2.26 9.63
CA TYR A 8 -11.96 2.55 9.39
C TYR A 8 -11.80 4.05 9.17
N ASN A 9 -10.71 4.62 9.67
CA ASN A 9 -10.41 6.04 9.51
C ASN A 9 -9.83 6.33 8.12
N THR A 10 -9.25 5.32 7.47
CA THR A 10 -8.65 5.45 6.15
C THR A 10 -8.80 4.14 5.37
N ILE A 11 -9.10 4.26 4.09
CA ILE A 11 -9.15 3.14 3.15
C ILE A 11 -8.10 3.37 2.07
N VAL A 12 -7.25 2.38 1.84
CA VAL A 12 -6.23 2.37 0.78
C VAL A 12 -6.68 1.38 -0.29
N ILE A 13 -6.90 1.86 -1.51
CA ILE A 13 -7.26 1.03 -2.67
C ILE A 13 -6.00 0.78 -3.49
N GLY A 14 -5.65 -0.50 -3.64
CA GLY A 14 -4.38 -0.97 -4.15
C GLY A 14 -3.35 -1.06 -3.02
N VAL A 15 -2.86 -2.26 -2.73
CA VAL A 15 -1.87 -2.58 -1.68
C VAL A 15 -0.56 -3.10 -2.31
N GLY A 16 -0.20 -2.56 -3.47
CA GLY A 16 1.12 -2.72 -4.07
C GLY A 16 2.23 -1.97 -3.31
N GLY A 17 3.38 -1.69 -3.94
CA GLY A 17 4.52 -1.05 -3.27
C GLY A 17 4.19 0.26 -2.51
N MET A 18 3.42 1.16 -3.11
CA MET A 18 3.03 2.41 -2.44
C MET A 18 1.91 2.21 -1.41
N GLY A 19 0.90 1.40 -1.74
CA GLY A 19 -0.26 1.19 -0.87
C GLY A 19 0.08 0.43 0.42
N SER A 20 0.91 -0.60 0.32
CA SER A 20 1.42 -1.34 1.49
C SER A 20 2.24 -0.44 2.42
N ALA A 21 3.10 0.42 1.87
CA ALA A 21 3.84 1.41 2.66
C ALA A 21 2.91 2.42 3.35
N ALA A 22 1.87 2.90 2.67
CA ALA A 22 0.86 3.77 3.25
C ALA A 22 0.10 3.08 4.40
N CYS A 23 -0.36 1.84 4.19
CA CYS A 23 -1.02 1.05 5.24
C CYS A 23 -0.12 0.88 6.46
N TYR A 24 1.15 0.51 6.25
CA TYR A 24 2.13 0.34 7.32
C TYR A 24 2.31 1.63 8.14
N GLU A 25 2.59 2.76 7.49
CA GLU A 25 2.84 4.03 8.18
C GLU A 25 1.60 4.56 8.91
N LEU A 26 0.40 4.39 8.34
CA LEU A 26 -0.85 4.76 8.98
C LEU A 26 -1.14 3.89 10.22
N ALA A 27 -1.00 2.58 10.10
CA ALA A 27 -1.20 1.65 11.20
C ALA A 27 -0.18 1.88 12.33
N LYS A 28 1.09 2.12 11.99
CA LYS A 28 2.17 2.46 12.93
C LYS A 28 1.86 3.74 13.74
N ARG A 29 1.08 4.66 13.20
CA ARG A 29 0.61 5.89 13.86
C ARG A 29 -0.72 5.71 14.61
N GLY A 30 -1.21 4.48 14.75
CA GLY A 30 -2.42 4.14 15.49
C GLY A 30 -3.73 4.37 14.72
N GLN A 31 -3.67 4.57 13.39
CA GLN A 31 -4.88 4.70 12.59
C GLN A 31 -5.51 3.34 12.27
N SER A 32 -6.84 3.28 12.32
CA SER A 32 -7.60 2.16 11.76
C SER A 32 -7.62 2.25 10.24
N VAL A 33 -6.91 1.35 9.57
CA VAL A 33 -6.75 1.33 8.10
C VAL A 33 -7.33 0.06 7.51
N LEU A 34 -8.03 0.19 6.39
CA LEU A 34 -8.43 -0.93 5.52
C LEU A 34 -7.66 -0.84 4.20
N GLY A 35 -6.80 -1.83 3.94
CA GLY A 35 -6.21 -2.03 2.62
C GLY A 35 -7.08 -2.97 1.78
N ILE A 36 -7.32 -2.61 0.52
CA ILE A 36 -8.05 -3.44 -0.45
C ILE A 36 -7.17 -3.63 -1.67
N GLU A 37 -6.86 -4.87 -2.00
CA GLU A 37 -6.13 -5.26 -3.21
C GLU A 37 -7.02 -6.10 -4.11
N GLN A 38 -6.89 -5.93 -5.42
CA GLN A 38 -7.65 -6.69 -6.42
C GLN A 38 -7.17 -8.15 -6.49
N PHE A 39 -5.88 -8.38 -6.26
CA PHE A 39 -5.22 -9.69 -6.30
C PHE A 39 -4.69 -10.11 -4.92
N ASP A 40 -3.97 -11.24 -4.86
CA ASP A 40 -3.25 -11.66 -3.65
C ASP A 40 -1.92 -10.90 -3.52
N ILE A 41 -1.31 -10.85 -2.32
CA ILE A 41 -0.07 -10.10 -2.07
C ILE A 41 1.04 -11.08 -1.67
N PRO A 42 2.18 -11.15 -2.40
CA PRO A 42 2.49 -10.47 -3.66
C PRO A 42 1.89 -11.16 -4.89
N HIS A 43 1.76 -10.42 -6.00
CA HIS A 43 1.31 -10.94 -7.30
C HIS A 43 2.14 -10.37 -8.47
N ASP A 44 2.00 -10.97 -9.65
CA ASP A 44 2.67 -10.57 -10.89
C ASP A 44 1.85 -9.62 -11.79
N GLN A 45 0.58 -9.39 -11.46
CA GLN A 45 -0.34 -8.53 -12.21
C GLN A 45 -0.18 -7.02 -11.93
N GLY A 46 0.93 -6.58 -11.34
CA GLY A 46 1.17 -5.17 -11.00
C GLY A 46 2.65 -4.78 -11.01
N SER A 47 2.96 -3.48 -10.91
CA SER A 47 4.32 -2.97 -11.15
C SER A 47 5.36 -3.27 -10.06
N SER A 48 5.00 -4.05 -9.04
CA SER A 48 5.91 -4.44 -7.94
C SER A 48 6.53 -5.83 -8.12
N HIS A 49 6.13 -6.57 -9.17
CA HIS A 49 6.63 -7.93 -9.45
C HIS A 49 8.13 -7.99 -9.76
N GLY A 50 8.73 -9.18 -9.73
CA GLY A 50 10.16 -9.35 -9.96
C GLY A 50 11.00 -8.96 -8.74
N TYR A 51 12.24 -9.42 -8.70
CA TYR A 51 12.98 -9.55 -7.44
C TYR A 51 13.65 -8.28 -6.93
N THR A 52 13.96 -7.34 -7.81
CA THR A 52 14.82 -6.19 -7.46
C THR A 52 14.27 -4.88 -8.00
N ARG A 53 14.62 -3.77 -7.33
CA ARG A 53 14.37 -2.40 -7.76
C ARG A 53 15.62 -1.56 -7.53
N ILE A 54 15.95 -0.69 -8.48
CA ILE A 54 17.05 0.27 -8.34
C ILE A 54 16.52 1.50 -7.61
N ILE A 55 17.28 1.96 -6.61
CA ILE A 55 17.12 3.27 -5.98
C ILE A 55 18.31 4.16 -6.36
N ARG A 56 18.04 5.42 -6.70
CA ARG A 56 19.07 6.42 -7.05
C ARG A 56 18.91 7.64 -6.14
N LEU A 57 20.02 8.12 -5.58
CA LEU A 57 20.06 9.35 -4.78
C LEU A 57 20.31 10.59 -5.64
N ALA A 58 21.27 10.49 -6.57
CA ALA A 58 21.47 11.51 -7.59
C ALA A 58 20.50 11.28 -8.74
N TYR A 59 19.53 12.18 -8.89
CA TYR A 59 18.51 12.12 -9.92
C TYR A 59 18.60 13.37 -10.79
N TYR A 60 19.09 13.20 -12.02
CA TYR A 60 19.06 14.27 -13.03
C TYR A 60 17.70 14.22 -13.73
N GLU A 61 16.90 15.27 -13.56
CA GLU A 61 15.67 15.47 -14.32
C GLU A 61 15.95 16.51 -15.42
N HIS A 62 15.50 16.23 -16.64
CA HIS A 62 15.52 17.24 -17.71
C HIS A 62 14.52 18.36 -17.34
N PRO A 63 14.79 19.65 -17.66
CA PRO A 63 13.87 20.75 -17.35
C PRO A 63 12.47 20.56 -17.96
#